data_AF-A0A9X9HYT1-F1
#
_entry.id   AF-A0A9X9HYT1-F1
#
_cell.length_a   1.000
_cell.length_b   1.000
_cell.length_c   1.000
_cell.angle_alpha   90.00
_cell.angle_beta   90.00
_cell.angle_gamma   90.00
#
_symmetry.space_group_name_H-M   'P 1'
#
loop_
_entity.id
_entity.type
_entity.pdbx_description
1 polymer ?
#
loop_
_entity_poly.entity_id
_entity_poly.type
_entity_poly.pdbx_seq_one_letter_code
_entity_poly.pdbx_strand_id
1 'polypeptide(L)'
;MTAEQQLPEGWEKTTLGEIATYVNGRAFKPIEWSKTGTPIVRIQNLNNPNAEYNYYDGYIEEKYHIENGDLLFAWSASLGAYIWKGKSAFLNQHIFKVLPKENVDKTFIYYLLDKVTSELYAKAHGSGMVHVTKGKFEATSVNIPPLETQQAIVNKIESLFDEIDEGIGRLKTAVQQIQQYRQSLLKNAFNGELTKEWRSKHEDTLPSENELLAQIQTAREQHHAQQLADWQAAVSQWEQNEKEGKKPSKPKAPTQAVKFEENVADLPSGWGL
;
A
#
# COMPACT_ATOMS: atom_id res chain seq x y z
N MET A 1 -17.62 21.07 -38.48
CA MET A 1 -18.55 19.94 -38.64
C MET A 1 -17.80 18.70 -38.20
N THR A 2 -18.01 18.27 -36.95
CA THR A 2 -17.38 17.04 -36.43
C THR A 2 -18.16 15.85 -36.97
N ALA A 3 -17.47 14.93 -37.63
CA ALA A 3 -18.06 13.67 -38.09
C ALA A 3 -18.75 13.00 -36.90
N GLU A 4 -20.06 12.77 -37.00
CA GLU A 4 -20.77 11.91 -36.06
C GLU A 4 -20.16 10.52 -36.18
N GLN A 5 -19.37 10.14 -35.18
CA GLN A 5 -18.73 8.84 -35.12
C GLN A 5 -19.86 7.81 -35.01
N GLN A 6 -20.11 7.09 -36.09
CA GLN A 6 -21.18 6.10 -36.15
C GLN A 6 -20.91 5.03 -35.10
N LEU A 7 -21.89 4.77 -34.24
CA LEU A 7 -21.75 3.77 -33.18
C LEU A 7 -21.59 2.37 -33.79
N PRO A 8 -20.86 1.46 -33.12
CA PRO A 8 -20.79 0.07 -33.55
C PRO A 8 -22.18 -0.57 -33.61
N GLU A 9 -22.31 -1.63 -34.38
CA GLU A 9 -23.58 -2.37 -34.51
C GLU A 9 -24.10 -2.82 -33.15
N GLY A 10 -25.40 -2.62 -32.91
CA GLY A 10 -26.09 -2.97 -31.66
C GLY A 10 -25.91 -1.97 -30.51
N TRP A 11 -25.04 -0.97 -30.63
CA TRP A 11 -24.92 0.07 -29.62
C TRP A 11 -26.03 1.09 -29.77
N GLU A 12 -26.61 1.49 -28.64
CA GLU A 12 -27.65 2.51 -28.59
C GLU A 12 -27.16 3.75 -27.85
N LYS A 13 -27.63 4.92 -28.31
CA LYS A 13 -27.47 6.18 -27.61
C LYS A 13 -28.64 6.33 -26.65
N THR A 14 -28.34 6.51 -25.38
CA THR A 14 -29.31 6.57 -24.29
C THR A 14 -28.87 7.60 -23.24
N THR A 15 -29.53 7.63 -22.10
CA THR A 15 -29.21 8.48 -20.96
C THR A 15 -29.07 7.67 -19.68
N LEU A 16 -28.36 8.20 -18.68
CA LEU A 16 -28.22 7.55 -17.38
C LEU A 16 -29.58 7.21 -16.74
N GLY A 17 -30.57 8.10 -16.83
CA GLY A 17 -31.92 7.87 -16.33
C GLY A 17 -32.72 6.83 -17.10
N GLU A 18 -32.35 6.55 -18.35
CA GLU A 18 -32.98 5.49 -19.17
C GLU A 18 -32.43 4.11 -18.83
N ILE A 19 -31.20 3.99 -18.33
CA ILE A 19 -30.54 2.71 -18.03
C ILE A 19 -30.62 2.29 -16.56
N ALA A 20 -30.90 3.22 -15.65
CA ALA A 20 -31.01 2.93 -14.23
C ALA A 20 -31.98 3.85 -13.50
N THR A 21 -32.47 3.39 -12.34
CA THR A 21 -33.22 4.21 -11.38
C THR A 21 -32.30 4.64 -10.25
N TYR A 22 -32.29 5.95 -9.94
CA TYR A 22 -31.45 6.53 -8.90
C TYR A 22 -32.30 6.93 -7.69
N VAL A 23 -32.25 6.13 -6.63
CA VAL A 23 -32.97 6.38 -5.37
C VAL A 23 -32.09 7.20 -4.44
N ASN A 24 -32.46 8.45 -4.18
CA ASN A 24 -31.71 9.30 -3.25
C ASN A 24 -31.90 8.81 -1.82
N GLY A 25 -30.80 8.76 -1.05
CA GLY A 25 -30.84 8.45 0.37
C GLY A 25 -31.63 9.47 1.19
N ARG A 26 -31.86 9.12 2.46
CA ARG A 26 -32.63 9.94 3.41
C ARG A 26 -31.73 10.97 4.08
N ALA A 27 -32.24 12.17 4.32
CA ALA A 27 -31.58 13.16 5.15
C ALA A 27 -31.72 12.78 6.64
N PHE A 28 -30.62 12.41 7.31
CA PHE A 28 -30.60 12.18 8.76
C PHE A 28 -30.09 13.42 9.48
N LYS A 29 -30.96 14.09 10.25
CA LYS A 29 -30.56 15.24 11.07
C LYS A 29 -29.73 14.76 12.28
N PRO A 30 -28.79 15.57 12.80
CA PRO A 30 -28.00 15.19 13.98
C PRO A 30 -28.83 14.81 15.20
N ILE A 31 -30.00 15.43 15.38
CA ILE A 31 -30.93 15.12 16.47
C ILE A 31 -31.54 13.71 16.38
N GLU A 32 -31.50 13.10 15.19
CA GLU A 32 -31.99 11.74 14.96
C GLU A 32 -30.89 10.69 15.16
N TRP A 33 -29.62 11.10 15.31
CA TRP A 33 -28.55 10.13 15.47
C TRP A 33 -28.61 9.47 16.86
N SER A 34 -28.44 8.15 16.85
CA SER A 34 -28.33 7.32 18.04
C SER A 34 -26.90 6.82 18.22
N LYS A 35 -26.58 6.33 19.42
CA LYS A 35 -25.31 5.63 19.70
C LYS A 35 -25.35 4.16 19.25
N THR A 36 -26.54 3.64 18.96
CA THR A 36 -26.81 2.24 18.60
C THR A 36 -27.81 2.17 17.45
N GLY A 37 -27.97 1.00 16.84
CA GLY A 37 -28.90 0.77 15.74
C GLY A 37 -28.19 0.45 14.44
N THR A 38 -28.83 0.75 13.32
CA THR A 38 -28.30 0.50 11.98
C THR A 38 -27.38 1.65 11.57
N PRO A 39 -26.18 1.36 11.03
CA PRO A 39 -25.25 2.41 10.61
C PRO A 39 -25.81 3.23 9.43
N ILE A 40 -25.59 4.53 9.48
CA ILE A 40 -25.89 5.47 8.39
C ILE A 40 -24.63 5.65 7.54
N VAL A 41 -24.70 5.21 6.29
CA VAL A 41 -23.61 5.36 5.31
C VAL A 41 -23.67 6.76 4.70
N ARG A 42 -22.58 7.52 4.89
CA ARG A 42 -22.34 8.83 4.31
C ARG A 42 -21.17 8.76 3.33
N ILE A 43 -20.99 9.82 2.53
CA ILE A 43 -19.92 9.89 1.52
C ILE A 43 -18.53 9.70 2.14
N GLN A 44 -18.30 10.21 3.36
CA GLN A 44 -17.05 9.98 4.08
C GLN A 44 -16.76 8.48 4.33
N ASN A 45 -17.79 7.66 4.54
CA ASN A 45 -17.64 6.23 4.80
C ASN A 45 -17.36 5.45 3.50
N LEU A 46 -17.79 6.00 2.35
CA LEU A 46 -17.43 5.47 1.03
C LEU A 46 -15.98 5.82 0.66
N ASN A 47 -15.53 7.03 1.01
CA ASN A 47 -14.17 7.50 0.69
C ASN A 47 -13.11 6.99 1.68
N ASN A 48 -13.49 6.67 2.91
CA ASN A 48 -12.60 6.21 3.96
C ASN A 48 -13.23 5.04 4.74
N PRO A 49 -12.73 3.80 4.55
CA PRO A 49 -13.21 2.62 5.27
C PRO A 49 -13.10 2.72 6.80
N ASN A 50 -12.20 3.57 7.31
CA ASN A 50 -11.98 3.78 8.75
C ASN A 50 -12.83 4.92 9.32
N ALA A 51 -13.66 5.59 8.52
CA ALA A 51 -14.50 6.69 9.02
C ALA A 51 -15.61 6.16 9.94
N GLU A 52 -15.83 6.86 11.05
CA GLU A 52 -16.90 6.53 11.99
C GLU A 52 -18.30 6.66 11.36
N TYR A 53 -19.18 5.76 11.80
CA TYR A 53 -20.59 5.74 11.42
C TYR A 53 -21.43 6.48 12.46
N ASN A 54 -22.44 7.20 11.99
CA ASN A 54 -23.58 7.56 12.83
C ASN A 54 -24.60 6.43 12.76
N TYR A 55 -25.50 6.32 13.74
CA TYR A 55 -26.50 5.27 13.77
C TYR A 55 -27.92 5.83 13.85
N TYR A 56 -28.88 5.02 13.42
CA TYR A 56 -30.30 5.26 13.58
C TYR A 56 -30.98 3.96 14.03
N ASP A 57 -31.80 4.03 15.07
CA ASP A 57 -32.53 2.89 15.64
C ASP A 57 -34.03 2.91 15.31
N GLY A 58 -34.49 3.94 14.59
CA GLY A 58 -35.86 4.03 14.11
C GLY A 58 -36.11 3.24 12.83
N TYR A 59 -37.39 3.13 12.47
CA TYR A 59 -37.84 2.53 11.23
C TYR A 59 -37.77 3.52 10.07
N ILE A 60 -37.28 3.08 8.91
CA ILE A 60 -37.31 3.83 7.66
C ILE A 60 -37.83 2.96 6.52
N GLU A 61 -38.19 3.59 5.40
CA GLU A 61 -38.64 2.87 4.21
C GLU A 61 -37.50 2.01 3.61
N GLU A 62 -37.86 0.82 3.13
CA GLU A 62 -36.93 -0.18 2.55
C GLU A 62 -36.04 0.38 1.44
N LYS A 63 -36.52 1.37 0.66
CA LYS A 63 -35.75 2.01 -0.41
C LYS A 63 -34.47 2.69 0.07
N TYR A 64 -34.35 2.97 1.38
CA TYR A 64 -33.17 3.56 2.00
C TYR A 64 -32.23 2.51 2.61
N HIS A 65 -32.62 1.24 2.64
CA HIS A 65 -31.76 0.16 3.07
C HIS A 65 -30.77 -0.20 1.96
N ILE A 66 -29.54 -0.47 2.37
CA ILE A 66 -28.48 -0.95 1.49
C ILE A 66 -27.84 -2.21 2.07
N GLU A 67 -27.52 -3.14 1.18
CA GLU A 67 -26.93 -4.44 1.49
C GLU A 67 -25.67 -4.67 0.67
N ASN A 68 -24.85 -5.62 1.11
CA ASN A 68 -23.62 -5.99 0.40
C ASN A 68 -23.92 -6.28 -1.08
N GLY A 69 -23.17 -5.63 -1.98
CA GLY A 69 -23.34 -5.74 -3.42
C GLY A 69 -24.20 -4.66 -4.06
N ASP A 70 -24.86 -3.78 -3.28
CA ASP A 70 -25.59 -2.64 -3.83
C ASP A 70 -24.64 -1.64 -4.53
N LEU A 71 -25.07 -1.13 -5.68
CA LEU A 71 -24.36 -0.08 -6.39
C LEU A 71 -24.80 1.28 -5.86
N LEU A 72 -23.83 2.07 -5.40
CA LEU A 72 -24.02 3.40 -4.85
C LEU A 72 -23.31 4.44 -5.72
N PHE A 73 -23.88 5.64 -5.81
CA PHE A 73 -23.25 6.77 -6.49
C PHE A 73 -23.28 8.03 -5.62
N ALA A 74 -22.10 8.51 -5.22
CA ALA A 74 -21.96 9.80 -4.54
C ALA A 74 -22.05 10.93 -5.58
N TRP A 75 -22.88 11.95 -5.32
CA TRP A 75 -23.16 13.01 -6.30
C TRP A 75 -22.96 14.45 -5.76
N SER A 76 -22.45 14.59 -4.53
CA SER A 76 -22.20 15.88 -3.88
C SER A 76 -20.89 15.87 -3.11
N ALA A 77 -20.11 16.95 -3.19
CA ALA A 77 -18.75 17.10 -2.65
C ALA A 77 -17.69 16.18 -3.28
N SER A 78 -17.97 14.88 -3.41
CA SER A 78 -17.23 13.96 -4.27
C SER A 78 -18.18 13.19 -5.18
N LEU A 79 -17.73 12.93 -6.39
CA LEU A 79 -18.40 12.08 -7.37
C LEU A 79 -17.69 10.72 -7.40
N GLY A 80 -18.47 9.64 -7.41
CA GLY A 80 -17.89 8.30 -7.51
C GLY A 80 -18.93 7.19 -7.43
N ALA A 81 -18.66 6.09 -8.12
CA ALA A 81 -19.43 4.85 -8.04
C ALA A 81 -18.77 3.88 -7.06
N TYR A 82 -19.59 3.14 -6.30
CA TYR A 82 -19.12 2.21 -5.28
C TYR A 82 -20.00 0.97 -5.24
N ILE A 83 -19.39 -0.21 -5.17
CA ILE A 83 -20.10 -1.42 -4.76
C ILE A 83 -20.00 -1.53 -3.25
N TRP A 84 -21.14 -1.48 -2.55
CA TRP A 84 -21.16 -1.57 -1.09
C TRP A 84 -20.65 -2.93 -0.63
N LYS A 85 -19.62 -2.95 0.22
CA LYS A 85 -19.03 -4.18 0.79
C LYS A 85 -19.30 -4.34 2.29
N GLY A 86 -20.04 -3.42 2.90
CA GLY A 86 -20.38 -3.47 4.32
C GLY A 86 -21.59 -4.35 4.62
N LYS A 87 -22.02 -4.30 5.89
CA LYS A 87 -23.26 -4.91 6.37
C LYS A 87 -24.48 -4.05 5.99
N SER A 88 -25.67 -4.56 6.31
CA SER A 88 -26.92 -3.80 6.24
C SER A 88 -26.76 -2.42 6.87
N ALA A 89 -27.15 -1.40 6.13
CA ALA A 89 -26.99 0.00 6.51
C ALA A 89 -28.10 0.88 5.91
N PHE A 90 -28.20 2.11 6.41
CA PHE A 90 -29.08 3.13 5.86
C PHE A 90 -28.32 4.11 4.99
N LEU A 91 -28.90 4.45 3.84
CA LEU A 91 -28.30 5.36 2.88
C LEU A 91 -28.63 6.81 3.22
N ASN A 92 -27.60 7.62 3.48
CA ASN A 92 -27.76 9.06 3.68
C ASN A 92 -28.00 9.80 2.36
N GLN A 93 -28.60 10.99 2.46
CA GLN A 93 -28.71 11.93 1.34
C GLN A 93 -27.35 12.21 0.67
N HIS A 94 -27.42 12.63 -0.60
CA HIS A 94 -26.27 12.86 -1.48
C HIS A 94 -25.59 11.60 -2.02
N ILE A 95 -26.22 10.45 -1.80
CA ILE A 95 -25.84 9.18 -2.40
C ILE A 95 -27.09 8.58 -3.04
N PHE A 96 -26.96 8.12 -4.27
CA PHE A 96 -27.99 7.33 -4.93
C PHE A 96 -27.73 5.84 -4.70
N LYS A 97 -28.78 5.08 -4.36
CA LYS A 97 -28.83 3.65 -4.64
C LYS A 97 -29.20 3.51 -6.11
N VAL A 98 -28.34 2.83 -6.87
CA VAL A 98 -28.48 2.66 -8.32
C VAL A 98 -29.10 1.30 -8.60
N LEU A 99 -30.27 1.31 -9.22
CA LEU A 99 -31.01 0.10 -9.58
C LEU A 99 -30.98 -0.02 -11.11
N PRO A 100 -30.20 -0.97 -11.67
CA PRO A 100 -30.18 -1.19 -13.12
C PRO A 100 -31.59 -1.50 -13.64
N LYS A 101 -31.91 -1.00 -14.84
CA LYS A 101 -33.10 -1.42 -15.57
C LYS A 101 -32.86 -2.73 -16.31
N GLU A 102 -33.92 -3.26 -16.91
CA GLU A 102 -33.86 -4.49 -17.71
C GLU A 102 -32.80 -4.38 -18.81
N ASN A 103 -32.08 -5.47 -19.07
CA ASN A 103 -31.00 -5.56 -20.07
C ASN A 103 -29.79 -4.64 -19.82
N VAL A 104 -29.60 -4.16 -18.59
CA VAL A 104 -28.40 -3.40 -18.20
C VAL A 104 -27.68 -4.08 -17.06
N ASP A 105 -26.39 -4.39 -17.28
CA ASP A 105 -25.54 -5.00 -16.27
C ASP A 105 -25.11 -3.98 -15.19
N LYS A 106 -25.20 -4.38 -13.91
CA LYS A 106 -24.86 -3.51 -12.78
C LYS A 106 -23.39 -3.11 -12.76
N THR A 107 -22.50 -4.05 -13.04
CA THR A 107 -21.05 -3.82 -13.01
C THR A 107 -20.63 -2.99 -14.22
N PHE A 108 -21.31 -3.15 -15.36
CA PHE A 108 -21.16 -2.25 -16.49
C PHE A 108 -21.54 -0.80 -16.12
N ILE A 109 -22.67 -0.58 -15.43
CA ILE A 109 -23.04 0.76 -14.93
C ILE A 109 -21.96 1.30 -13.99
N TYR A 110 -21.40 0.47 -13.10
CA TYR A 110 -20.32 0.87 -12.20
C TYR A 110 -19.14 1.48 -12.98
N TYR A 111 -18.62 0.77 -13.99
CA TYR A 111 -17.51 1.28 -14.81
C TYR A 111 -17.91 2.46 -15.70
N LEU A 112 -19.14 2.47 -16.22
CA LEU A 112 -19.67 3.60 -16.99
C LEU A 112 -19.73 4.88 -16.15
N LEU A 113 -20.19 4.78 -14.91
CA LEU A 113 -20.27 5.91 -13.97
C LEU A 113 -18.88 6.42 -13.57
N ASP A 114 -17.88 5.55 -13.48
CA ASP A 114 -16.48 5.94 -13.23
C ASP A 114 -15.93 6.77 -14.40
N LYS A 115 -16.17 6.32 -15.65
CA LYS A 115 -15.84 7.08 -16.86
C LYS A 115 -16.55 8.44 -16.89
N VAL A 116 -17.87 8.46 -16.66
CA VAL A 116 -18.67 9.70 -16.65
C VAL A 116 -18.15 10.67 -15.59
N THR A 117 -17.82 10.15 -14.41
CA THR A 117 -17.27 10.94 -13.30
C THR A 117 -15.94 11.58 -13.68
N SER A 118 -15.04 10.81 -14.31
CA SER A 118 -13.76 11.31 -14.82
C SER A 118 -13.93 12.45 -15.83
N GLU A 119 -14.89 12.33 -16.74
CA GLU A 119 -15.23 13.39 -17.69
C GLU A 119 -15.82 14.64 -17.03
N LEU A 120 -16.67 14.46 -16.01
CA LEU A 120 -17.24 15.57 -15.24
C LEU A 120 -16.14 16.34 -14.49
N TYR A 121 -15.19 15.63 -13.87
CA TYR A 121 -14.05 16.26 -13.21
C TYR A 121 -13.15 17.01 -14.19
N ALA A 122 -12.87 16.42 -15.36
CA ALA A 122 -12.09 17.08 -16.40
C ALA A 122 -12.75 18.39 -16.89
N LYS A 123 -14.07 18.43 -17.00
CA LYS A 123 -14.82 19.63 -17.41
C LYS A 123 -14.89 20.71 -16.33
N ALA A 124 -14.74 20.36 -15.06
CA ALA A 124 -14.97 21.25 -13.92
C ALA A 124 -13.77 22.15 -13.53
N HIS A 125 -12.70 22.20 -14.35
CA HIS A 125 -11.48 22.99 -14.13
C HIS A 125 -11.70 24.28 -13.31
N GLY A 126 -11.30 24.26 -12.03
CA GLY A 126 -11.22 25.45 -11.18
C GLY A 126 -12.38 25.74 -10.21
N SER A 127 -13.48 24.98 -10.22
CA SER A 127 -14.54 25.12 -9.20
C SER A 127 -14.42 24.02 -8.15
N GLY A 128 -14.13 24.39 -6.90
CA GLY A 128 -13.82 23.46 -5.80
C GLY A 128 -14.94 22.50 -5.38
N MET A 129 -16.14 22.59 -5.96
CA MET A 129 -17.26 21.66 -5.68
C MET A 129 -18.03 21.33 -6.97
N VAL A 130 -17.92 20.08 -7.43
CA VAL A 130 -18.80 19.55 -8.48
C VAL A 130 -20.09 19.07 -7.81
N HIS A 131 -21.18 19.81 -8.03
CA HIS A 131 -22.52 19.42 -7.58
C HIS A 131 -23.39 19.19 -8.81
N VAL A 132 -23.85 17.95 -8.99
CA VAL A 132 -24.71 17.58 -10.12
C VAL A 132 -26.12 17.32 -9.59
N THR A 133 -27.10 18.09 -10.06
CA THR A 133 -28.50 17.83 -9.71
C THR A 133 -28.96 16.53 -10.33
N LYS A 134 -29.86 15.79 -9.65
CA LYS A 134 -30.37 14.50 -10.13
C LYS A 134 -30.85 14.56 -11.59
N GLY A 135 -31.66 15.56 -11.95
CA GLY A 135 -32.18 15.68 -13.32
C GLY A 135 -31.08 15.91 -14.38
N LYS A 136 -30.04 16.69 -14.06
CA LYS A 136 -28.89 16.87 -14.97
C LYS A 136 -28.09 15.58 -15.10
N PHE A 137 -27.92 14.87 -13.98
CA PHE A 137 -27.22 13.59 -13.96
C PHE A 137 -27.95 12.54 -14.80
N GLU A 138 -29.25 12.35 -14.59
CA GLU A 138 -30.08 11.42 -15.35
C GLU A 138 -30.12 11.75 -16.85
N ALA A 139 -30.05 13.03 -17.23
CA ALA A 139 -29.99 13.48 -18.63
C ALA A 139 -28.60 13.33 -19.29
N THR A 140 -27.59 12.82 -18.58
CA THR A 140 -26.25 12.60 -19.14
C THR A 140 -26.34 11.55 -20.24
N SER A 141 -25.98 11.94 -21.48
CA SER A 141 -25.98 11.03 -22.63
C SER A 141 -24.82 10.06 -22.55
N VAL A 142 -25.12 8.78 -22.74
CA VAL A 142 -24.18 7.66 -22.76
C VAL A 142 -24.51 6.75 -23.93
N ASN A 143 -23.57 5.90 -24.33
CA ASN A 143 -23.81 4.84 -25.29
C ASN A 143 -23.66 3.51 -24.57
N ILE A 144 -24.60 2.59 -24.76
CA ILE A 144 -24.51 1.25 -24.20
C ILE A 144 -24.60 0.19 -25.30
N PRO A 145 -23.86 -0.92 -25.18
CA PRO A 145 -23.99 -2.05 -26.09
C PRO A 145 -25.10 -3.03 -25.63
N PRO A 146 -25.40 -4.07 -26.41
CA PRO A 146 -26.27 -5.16 -25.98
C PRO A 146 -25.72 -5.85 -24.72
N LEU A 147 -26.61 -6.45 -23.92
CA LEU A 147 -26.27 -7.04 -22.61
C LEU A 147 -25.08 -8.01 -22.66
N GLU A 148 -25.01 -8.90 -23.65
CA GLU A 148 -23.88 -9.84 -23.80
C GLU A 148 -22.54 -9.12 -23.98
N THR A 149 -22.55 -8.02 -24.73
CA THR A 149 -21.35 -7.19 -24.94
C THR A 149 -21.02 -6.38 -23.69
N GLN A 150 -22.00 -5.91 -22.92
CA GLN A 150 -21.76 -5.29 -21.61
C GLN A 150 -21.01 -6.26 -20.69
N GLN A 151 -21.48 -7.51 -20.60
CA GLN A 151 -20.85 -8.56 -19.81
C GLN A 151 -19.45 -8.91 -20.32
N ALA A 152 -19.25 -8.99 -21.64
CA ALA A 152 -17.92 -9.23 -22.22
C ALA A 152 -16.93 -8.09 -21.90
N ILE A 153 -17.39 -6.84 -21.94
CA ILE A 153 -16.58 -5.67 -21.54
C ILE A 153 -16.21 -5.77 -20.06
N VAL A 154 -17.20 -6.03 -19.17
CA VAL A 154 -16.97 -6.18 -17.73
C VAL A 154 -15.94 -7.29 -17.47
N ASN A 155 -16.14 -8.47 -18.06
CA ASN A 155 -15.23 -9.61 -17.90
C ASN A 155 -13.81 -9.26 -18.35
N LYS A 156 -13.65 -8.50 -19.43
CA LYS A 156 -12.33 -8.09 -19.89
C LYS A 156 -11.69 -7.08 -18.95
N ILE A 157 -12.46 -6.12 -18.41
CA ILE A 157 -11.95 -5.14 -17.44
C ILE A 157 -11.50 -5.85 -16.15
N GLU A 158 -12.35 -6.71 -15.58
CA GLU A 158 -12.04 -7.45 -14.34
C GLU A 158 -10.82 -8.35 -14.54
N SER A 159 -10.73 -9.08 -15.66
CA SER A 159 -9.54 -9.88 -16.00
C SER A 159 -8.26 -9.06 -16.09
N LEU A 160 -8.32 -7.81 -16.57
CA LEU A 160 -7.14 -6.94 -16.61
C LEU A 160 -6.74 -6.46 -15.20
N PHE A 161 -7.72 -6.22 -14.32
CA PHE A 161 -7.43 -5.91 -12.92
C PHE A 161 -6.83 -7.10 -12.17
N ASP A 162 -7.33 -8.32 -12.40
CA ASP A 162 -6.75 -9.54 -11.84
C ASP A 162 -5.27 -9.71 -12.26
N GLU A 163 -4.94 -9.48 -13.53
CA GLU A 163 -3.56 -9.51 -14.03
C GLU A 163 -2.65 -8.48 -13.30
N ILE A 164 -3.19 -7.28 -13.02
CA ILE A 164 -2.47 -6.23 -12.27
C ILE A 164 -2.23 -6.67 -10.83
N ASP A 165 -3.24 -7.21 -10.16
CA ASP A 165 -3.14 -7.65 -8.76
C ASP A 165 -2.17 -8.82 -8.61
N GLU A 166 -2.16 -9.77 -9.55
CA GLU A 166 -1.14 -10.81 -9.62
C GLU A 166 0.27 -10.21 -9.77
N GLY A 167 0.44 -9.22 -10.64
CA GLY A 167 1.70 -8.52 -10.84
C GLY A 167 2.20 -7.85 -9.56
N ILE A 168 1.32 -7.16 -8.83
CA ILE A 168 1.61 -6.56 -7.53
C ILE A 168 2.03 -7.64 -6.50
N GLY A 169 1.32 -8.77 -6.49
CA GLY A 169 1.64 -9.92 -5.63
C GLY A 169 3.05 -10.45 -5.89
N ARG A 170 3.38 -10.71 -7.16
CA ARG A 170 4.72 -11.19 -7.58
C ARG A 170 5.82 -10.20 -7.19
N LEU A 171 5.59 -8.89 -7.36
CA LEU A 171 6.55 -7.87 -6.96
C LEU A 171 6.81 -7.86 -5.45
N LYS A 172 5.76 -7.97 -4.63
CA LYS A 172 5.89 -8.06 -3.17
C LYS A 172 6.71 -9.30 -2.75
N THR A 173 6.45 -10.45 -3.37
CA THR A 173 7.22 -11.67 -3.13
C THR A 173 8.68 -11.52 -3.53
N ALA A 174 8.97 -10.91 -4.68
CA ALA A 174 10.35 -10.67 -5.13
C ALA A 174 11.13 -9.80 -4.14
N VAL A 175 10.50 -8.76 -3.58
CA VAL A 175 11.12 -7.92 -2.53
C VAL A 175 11.50 -8.74 -1.30
N GLN A 176 10.61 -9.63 -0.83
CA GLN A 176 10.89 -10.51 0.31
C GLN A 176 12.03 -11.49 0.01
N GLN A 177 12.05 -12.07 -1.19
CA GLN A 177 13.11 -12.99 -1.62
C GLN A 177 14.47 -12.30 -1.70
N ILE A 178 14.54 -11.07 -2.20
CA ILE A 178 15.79 -10.29 -2.25
C ILE A 178 16.35 -10.06 -0.84
N GLN A 179 15.49 -9.79 0.15
CA GLN A 179 15.92 -9.63 1.54
C GLN A 179 16.53 -10.93 2.09
N GLN A 180 15.88 -12.08 1.85
CA GLN A 180 16.38 -13.39 2.26
C GLN A 180 17.69 -13.74 1.55
N TYR A 181 17.76 -13.53 0.24
CA TYR A 181 18.97 -13.78 -0.54
C TYR A 181 20.14 -12.93 -0.04
N ARG A 182 19.91 -11.65 0.27
CA ARG A 182 20.93 -10.78 0.86
C ARG A 182 21.44 -11.33 2.20
N GLN A 183 20.55 -11.79 3.08
CA GLN A 183 20.95 -12.40 4.35
C GLN A 183 21.79 -13.67 4.12
N SER A 184 21.36 -14.54 3.21
CA SER A 184 22.12 -15.75 2.85
C SER A 184 23.48 -15.41 2.24
N LEU A 185 23.56 -14.42 1.36
CA LEU A 185 24.79 -13.98 0.73
C LEU A 185 25.77 -13.41 1.77
N LEU A 186 25.29 -12.57 2.69
CA LEU A 186 26.13 -12.04 3.77
C LEU A 186 26.61 -13.15 4.72
N LYS A 187 25.74 -14.10 5.05
CA LYS A 187 26.13 -15.29 5.83
C LYS A 187 27.27 -16.04 5.13
N ASN A 188 27.11 -16.31 3.83
CA ASN A 188 28.11 -17.00 3.01
C ASN A 188 29.40 -16.18 2.81
N ALA A 189 29.32 -14.86 2.84
CA ALA A 189 30.50 -14.00 2.76
C ALA A 189 31.30 -14.05 4.07
N PHE A 190 30.62 -13.97 5.23
CA PHE A 190 31.28 -13.89 6.53
C PHE A 190 31.77 -15.24 7.06
N ASN A 191 31.13 -16.36 6.72
CA ASN A 191 31.66 -17.69 7.03
C ASN A 191 32.73 -18.17 6.01
N GLY A 192 33.00 -17.36 4.98
CA GLY A 192 34.02 -17.65 3.99
C GLY A 192 33.61 -18.67 2.93
N GLU A 193 32.35 -19.08 2.83
CA GLU A 193 31.88 -19.99 1.78
C GLU A 193 32.13 -19.41 0.38
N LEU A 194 31.96 -18.09 0.19
CA LEU A 194 32.20 -17.43 -1.11
C LEU A 194 33.67 -17.48 -1.59
N THR A 195 34.62 -17.69 -0.69
CA THR A 195 36.06 -17.73 -1.00
C THR A 195 36.69 -19.10 -0.76
N LYS A 196 35.88 -20.11 -0.44
CA LYS A 196 36.33 -21.47 -0.12
C LYS A 196 37.21 -22.08 -1.21
N GLU A 197 36.76 -22.03 -2.46
CA GLU A 197 37.54 -22.54 -3.61
C GLU A 197 38.84 -21.76 -3.81
N TRP A 198 38.81 -20.44 -3.68
CA TRP A 198 40.00 -19.61 -3.82
C TRP A 198 41.03 -19.95 -2.73
N ARG A 199 40.60 -20.11 -1.47
CA ARG A 199 41.50 -20.48 -0.36
C ARG A 199 42.11 -21.86 -0.57
N SER A 200 41.31 -22.84 -1.00
CA SER A 200 41.83 -24.20 -1.27
C SER A 200 42.89 -24.22 -2.37
N LYS A 201 42.81 -23.33 -3.37
CA LYS A 201 43.84 -23.23 -4.42
C LYS A 201 45.10 -22.47 -3.99
N HIS A 202 45.06 -21.74 -2.87
CA HIS A 202 46.14 -20.88 -2.40
C HIS A 202 46.65 -21.30 -1.02
N GLU A 203 46.34 -22.52 -0.59
CA GLU A 203 46.63 -23.04 0.76
C GLU A 203 48.11 -22.88 1.13
N ASP A 204 49.02 -23.20 0.21
CA ASP A 204 50.47 -23.08 0.40
C ASP A 204 50.98 -21.64 0.58
N THR A 205 50.17 -20.64 0.26
CA THR A 205 50.55 -19.21 0.30
C THR A 205 49.82 -18.43 1.40
N LEU A 206 48.87 -19.06 2.07
CA LEU A 206 48.11 -18.43 3.13
C LEU A 206 48.90 -18.46 4.45
N PRO A 207 48.88 -17.37 5.23
CA PRO A 207 49.44 -17.39 6.58
C PRO A 207 48.65 -18.35 7.47
N SER A 208 49.33 -19.01 8.39
CA SER A 208 48.71 -19.86 9.40
C SER A 208 47.75 -19.07 10.30
N GLU A 209 46.84 -19.77 10.99
CA GLU A 209 45.86 -19.15 11.89
C GLU A 209 46.52 -18.30 12.97
N ASN A 210 47.63 -18.79 13.53
CA ASN A 210 48.38 -18.10 14.57
C ASN A 210 49.17 -16.90 14.03
N GLU A 211 49.66 -16.95 12.78
CA GLU A 211 50.28 -15.79 12.12
C GLU A 211 49.24 -14.71 11.83
N LEU A 212 48.06 -15.09 11.34
CA LEU A 212 46.97 -14.15 11.09
C LEU A 212 46.47 -13.51 12.40
N LEU A 213 46.33 -14.29 13.48
CA LEU A 213 45.99 -13.76 14.81
C LEU A 213 47.03 -12.75 15.31
N ALA A 214 48.32 -13.05 15.14
CA ALA A 214 49.39 -12.14 15.52
C ALA A 214 49.31 -10.82 14.73
N GLN A 215 49.09 -10.88 13.42
CA GLN A 215 48.90 -9.69 12.58
C GLN A 215 47.69 -8.86 13.04
N ILE A 216 46.55 -9.50 13.31
CA ILE A 216 45.34 -8.84 13.83
C ILE A 216 45.62 -8.18 15.18
N GLN A 217 46.33 -8.88 16.07
CA GLN A 217 46.68 -8.35 17.39
C GLN A 217 47.57 -7.11 17.27
N THR A 218 48.61 -7.16 16.44
CA THR A 218 49.48 -6.01 16.16
C THR A 218 48.70 -4.84 15.59
N ALA A 219 47.81 -5.07 14.61
CA ALA A 219 46.99 -4.00 14.02
C ALA A 219 46.04 -3.37 15.06
N ARG A 220 45.43 -4.17 15.94
CA ARG A 220 44.59 -3.68 17.04
C ARG A 220 45.37 -2.83 18.04
N GLU A 221 46.57 -3.25 18.40
CA GLU A 221 47.44 -2.53 19.33
C GLU A 221 47.90 -1.20 18.75
N GLN A 222 48.31 -1.18 17.47
CA GLN A 222 48.67 0.04 16.75
C GLN A 222 47.49 1.03 16.67
N HIS A 223 46.32 0.54 16.28
CA HIS A 223 45.11 1.37 16.22
C HIS A 223 44.74 1.92 17.60
N HIS A 224 44.82 1.11 18.66
CA HIS A 224 44.57 1.58 20.02
C HIS A 224 45.61 2.60 20.50
N ALA A 225 46.89 2.44 20.16
CA ALA A 225 47.94 3.41 20.45
C ALA A 225 47.65 4.75 19.78
N GLN A 226 47.19 4.75 18.52
CA GLN A 226 46.75 5.95 17.83
C GLN A 226 45.55 6.60 18.53
N GLN A 227 44.53 5.82 18.90
CA GLN A 227 43.38 6.33 19.63
C GLN A 227 43.77 6.96 20.98
N LEU A 228 44.76 6.39 21.68
CA LEU A 228 45.28 6.98 22.92
C LEU A 228 45.98 8.31 22.67
N ALA A 229 46.77 8.43 21.61
CA ALA A 229 47.43 9.68 21.24
C ALA A 229 46.40 10.75 20.85
N ASP A 230 45.41 10.41 20.03
CA ASP A 230 44.33 11.29 19.62
C ASP A 230 43.50 11.74 20.84
N TRP A 231 43.22 10.82 21.76
CA TRP A 231 42.54 11.13 23.03
C TRP A 231 43.37 12.08 23.91
N GLN A 232 44.68 11.85 24.04
CA GLN A 232 45.56 12.75 24.80
C GLN A 232 45.56 14.16 24.21
N ALA A 233 45.69 14.28 22.89
CA ALA A 233 45.64 15.57 22.21
C ALA A 233 44.29 16.29 22.42
N ALA A 234 43.18 15.55 22.30
CA ALA A 234 41.85 16.09 22.54
C ALA A 234 41.64 16.54 23.99
N VAL A 235 42.16 15.80 24.97
CA VAL A 235 42.13 16.22 26.38
C VAL A 235 42.95 17.49 26.59
N SER A 236 44.15 17.59 26.01
CA SER A 236 44.96 18.81 26.10
C SER A 236 44.29 20.03 25.48
N GLN A 237 43.63 19.88 24.33
CA GLN A 237 42.85 20.96 23.71
C GLN A 237 41.65 21.36 24.56
N TRP A 238 40.93 20.38 25.13
CA TRP A 238 39.82 20.65 26.05
C TRP A 238 40.28 21.40 27.30
N GLU A 239 41.46 21.09 27.83
CA GLU A 239 42.07 21.82 28.95
C GLU A 239 42.48 23.25 28.57
N GLN A 240 42.97 23.48 27.34
CA GLN A 240 43.32 24.81 26.82
C GLN A 240 42.07 25.68 26.58
N ASN A 241 40.95 25.07 26.20
CA ASN A 241 39.66 25.74 25.98
C ASN A 241 38.83 25.83 27.27
N GLU A 242 39.48 26.08 28.42
CA GLU A 242 38.84 26.30 29.72
C GLU A 242 37.84 25.20 30.17
N LYS A 243 38.03 23.96 29.68
CA LYS A 243 37.16 22.81 30.00
C LYS A 243 35.72 22.97 29.50
N GLU A 244 35.51 23.75 28.45
CA GLU A 244 34.20 23.92 27.84
C GLU A 244 33.67 22.59 27.26
N GLY A 245 32.45 22.22 27.61
CA GLY A 245 31.81 20.99 27.14
C GLY A 245 32.27 19.69 27.83
N LYS A 246 31.93 18.55 27.22
CA LYS A 246 32.17 17.22 27.81
C LYS A 246 33.61 16.75 27.59
N LYS A 247 34.29 16.34 28.67
CA LYS A 247 35.64 15.77 28.61
C LYS A 247 35.72 14.56 27.67
N PRO A 248 36.74 14.49 26.77
CA PRO A 248 36.98 13.32 25.92
C PRO A 248 37.16 12.03 26.74
N SER A 249 36.49 10.96 26.32
CA SER A 249 36.51 9.66 27.01
C SER A 249 37.70 8.81 26.57
N LYS A 250 38.36 8.15 27.54
CA LYS A 250 39.54 7.32 27.26
C LYS A 250 39.15 6.07 26.45
N PRO A 251 39.90 5.72 25.38
CA PRO A 251 39.73 4.47 24.65
C PRO A 251 39.89 3.25 25.57
N LYS A 252 39.14 2.18 25.28
CA LYS A 252 39.26 0.90 25.98
C LYS A 252 40.41 0.08 25.39
N ALA A 253 41.12 -0.63 26.25
CA ALA A 253 42.18 -1.54 25.83
C ALA A 253 41.63 -2.63 24.88
N PRO A 254 42.41 -3.03 23.86
CA PRO A 254 42.01 -4.08 22.94
C PRO A 254 42.02 -5.44 23.65
N THR A 255 41.10 -6.31 23.27
CA THR A 255 41.10 -7.72 23.71
C THR A 255 42.31 -8.43 23.13
N GLN A 256 43.03 -9.19 23.97
CA GLN A 256 44.16 -10.01 23.52
C GLN A 256 43.70 -11.27 22.80
N ALA A 257 44.38 -11.60 21.70
CA ALA A 257 44.20 -12.85 20.98
C ALA A 257 44.69 -14.04 21.83
N VAL A 258 43.90 -15.11 21.85
CA VAL A 258 44.30 -16.42 22.40
C VAL A 258 44.76 -17.28 21.22
N LYS A 259 45.89 -17.98 21.36
CA LYS A 259 46.40 -18.87 20.30
C LYS A 259 45.42 -20.00 20.04
N PHE A 260 45.33 -20.43 18.78
CA PHE A 260 44.62 -21.65 18.46
C PHE A 260 45.46 -22.85 18.91
N GLU A 261 44.90 -23.67 19.80
CA GLU A 261 45.41 -24.99 20.17
C GLU A 261 44.60 -26.05 19.42
N GLU A 262 45.24 -27.09 18.87
CA GLU A 262 44.58 -28.13 18.06
C GLU A 262 43.53 -28.97 18.81
N ASN A 263 43.46 -28.86 20.15
CA ASN A 263 42.56 -29.68 20.95
C ASN A 263 41.16 -29.07 21.07
N VAL A 264 40.27 -29.51 20.20
CA VAL A 264 38.88 -29.02 20.08
C VAL A 264 37.89 -29.83 20.96
N ALA A 265 38.40 -30.64 21.90
CA ALA A 265 37.60 -31.62 22.66
C ALA A 265 36.45 -31.03 23.51
N ASP A 266 36.50 -29.74 23.84
CA ASP A 266 35.53 -29.05 24.70
C ASP A 266 34.53 -28.14 23.96
N LEU A 267 34.40 -28.27 22.63
CA LEU A 267 33.38 -27.49 21.92
C LEU A 267 31.95 -27.93 22.28
N PRO A 268 31.02 -26.99 22.50
CA PRO A 268 29.61 -27.31 22.68
C PRO A 268 29.07 -28.15 21.52
N SER A 269 28.13 -29.04 21.81
CA SER A 269 27.47 -29.88 20.80
C SER A 269 26.95 -29.02 19.64
N GLY A 270 27.47 -29.26 18.43
CA GLY A 270 27.13 -28.52 17.21
C GLY A 270 28.17 -27.50 16.72
N TRP A 271 29.33 -27.37 17.38
CA TRP A 271 30.40 -26.44 17.00
C TRP A 271 31.68 -27.11 16.45
N GLY A 272 31.81 -28.43 16.55
CA GLY A 272 32.84 -29.22 15.85
C GLY A 272 32.36 -29.71 14.48
N LEU A 273 33.31 -29.94 13.56
CA LEU A 273 33.09 -30.48 12.20
C LEU A 273 32.22 -31.75 12.18
#